data_AF-L8DA88-F1
#
_entry.id   AF-L8DA88-F1
#
_cell.length_a   1.000
_cell.length_b   1.000
_cell.length_c   1.000
_cell.angle_alpha   90.00
_cell.angle_beta   90.00
_cell.angle_gamma   90.00
#
_symmetry.space_group_name_H-M   'P 1'
#
loop_
_entity.id
_entity.type
_entity.pdbx_description
1 polymer ?
#
loop_
_entity_poly.entity_id
_entity_poly.type
_entity_poly.pdbx_seq_one_letter_code
_entity_poly.pdbx_strand_id
1 'polypeptide(L)'
;MEYIVRAVDAVREAGATAIEVTAAAEQDYTDTIHREMDGTVWKDGGCHSWYQSKSGHVVAMFPGFSFTFRRWAKRFRPEAHHIHRSSTETATKDEVSA
;
A
#
# COMPACT_ATOMS: atom_id res chain seq x y z
N MET A 1 -11.24 4.62 7.76
CA MET A 1 -10.50 5.63 7.00
C MET A 1 -9.31 6.19 7.79
N GLU A 2 -8.76 5.46 8.76
CA GLU A 2 -7.70 6.02 9.64
C GLU A 2 -6.32 5.92 9.00
N TYR A 3 -6.01 4.81 8.30
CA TYR A 3 -4.72 4.64 7.64
C TYR A 3 -4.41 5.74 6.62
N ILE A 4 -5.32 6.00 5.68
CA ILE A 4 -5.12 6.97 4.60
C ILE A 4 -4.99 8.38 5.16
N VAL A 5 -5.81 8.76 6.14
CA VAL A 5 -5.71 10.08 6.79
C VAL A 5 -4.33 10.26 7.43
N ARG A 6 -3.87 9.27 8.22
CA ARG A 6 -2.54 9.33 8.84
C ARG A 6 -1.40 9.33 7.83
N ALA A 7 -1.54 8.63 6.70
CA ALA A 7 -0.55 8.65 5.62
C ALA A 7 -0.46 10.04 4.97
N VAL A 8 -1.60 10.69 4.71
CA VAL A 8 -1.65 12.06 4.17
C VAL A 8 -1.08 13.06 5.18
N ASP A 9 -1.41 12.92 6.47
CA ASP A 9 -0.87 13.78 7.51
C ASP A 9 0.66 13.64 7.60
N ALA A 10 1.20 12.42 7.53
CA ALA A 10 2.64 12.18 7.52
C ALA A 10 3.36 12.87 6.34
N VAL A 11 2.75 12.87 5.14
CA VAL A 11 3.29 13.62 3.98
C VAL A 11 3.30 15.11 4.25
N ARG A 12 2.20 15.66 4.78
CA ARG A 12 2.06 17.09 5.09
C ARG A 12 3.06 17.55 6.15
N GLU A 13 3.16 16.79 7.24
CA GLU A 13 4.08 17.07 8.35
C GLU A 13 5.55 17.01 7.92
N ALA A 14 5.89 16.13 6.97
CA ALA A 14 7.23 16.02 6.42
C ALA A 14 7.57 17.08 5.36
N GLY A 15 6.62 17.95 4.99
CA GLY A 15 6.79 18.89 3.86
C GLY A 15 7.07 18.16 2.54
N ALA A 16 6.53 16.95 2.39
CA ALA A 16 6.78 16.06 1.28
C ALA A 16 5.70 16.18 0.20
N THR A 17 5.96 15.62 -0.98
CA THR A 17 5.02 15.65 -2.11
C THR A 17 4.42 14.29 -2.43
N ALA A 18 5.08 13.20 -2.01
CA ALA A 18 4.58 11.86 -2.22
C ALA A 18 4.93 10.91 -1.07
N ILE A 19 4.12 9.86 -0.96
CA ILE A 19 4.37 8.68 -0.13
C ILE A 19 4.16 7.45 -0.99
N GLU A 20 5.08 6.49 -0.89
CA GLU A 20 5.05 5.24 -1.63
C GLU A 20 5.32 4.07 -0.68
N VAL A 21 4.64 2.94 -0.87
CA VAL A 21 4.92 1.73 -0.09
C VAL A 21 6.29 1.17 -0.47
N THR A 22 7.03 0.64 0.49
CA THR A 22 8.27 -0.07 0.16
C THR A 22 7.95 -1.41 -0.52
N ALA A 23 8.79 -1.83 -1.46
CA ALA A 23 8.63 -3.13 -2.12
C ALA A 23 8.61 -4.31 -1.13
N ALA A 24 9.41 -4.24 -0.06
CA ALA A 24 9.41 -5.25 0.99
C ALA A 24 8.06 -5.33 1.73
N ALA A 25 7.47 -4.18 2.08
CA ALA A 25 6.18 -4.15 2.75
C ALA A 25 5.03 -4.64 1.86
N GLU A 26 5.08 -4.35 0.56
CA GLU A 26 4.12 -4.87 -0.41
C GLU A 26 4.22 -6.40 -0.55
N GLN A 27 5.44 -6.91 -0.66
CA GLN A 27 5.70 -8.35 -0.74
C GLN A 27 5.22 -9.07 0.54
N ASP A 28 5.60 -8.56 1.72
CA ASP A 28 5.19 -9.14 3.02
C ASP A 28 3.67 -9.18 3.18
N TYR A 29 2.97 -8.12 2.75
CA TYR A 29 1.51 -8.06 2.74
C TYR A 29 0.94 -9.13 1.81
N THR A 30 1.45 -9.18 0.57
CA THR A 30 0.98 -10.10 -0.46
C THR A 30 1.15 -11.57 -0.04
N ASP A 31 2.32 -11.94 0.48
CA ASP A 31 2.60 -13.29 0.95
C ASP A 31 1.73 -13.68 2.15
N THR A 32 1.42 -12.72 3.01
CA THR A 32 0.53 -12.94 4.14
C THR A 32 -0.91 -13.16 3.68
N ILE A 33 -1.40 -12.32 2.75
CA ILE A 33 -2.75 -12.45 2.21
C ILE A 33 -2.92 -13.78 1.46
N HIS A 34 -1.96 -14.17 0.62
CA HIS A 34 -2.02 -15.45 -0.08
C HIS A 34 -2.04 -16.63 0.90
N ARG A 35 -1.15 -16.64 1.91
CA ARG A 35 -1.10 -17.71 2.91
C ARG A 35 -2.39 -17.80 3.72
N GLU A 36 -2.98 -16.69 4.14
CA GLU A 36 -4.23 -16.71 4.90
C GLU A 36 -5.42 -17.12 4.03
N MET A 37 -5.42 -16.76 2.75
CA MET A 37 -6.47 -17.10 1.80
C MET A 37 -6.57 -18.61 1.52
N ASP A 38 -5.45 -19.33 1.63
CA ASP A 38 -5.39 -20.79 1.48
C ASP A 38 -6.29 -21.54 2.47
N GLY A 39 -6.57 -20.97 3.64
CA GLY A 39 -7.47 -21.57 4.63
C GLY A 39 -8.93 -21.15 4.49
N THR A 40 -9.31 -20.53 3.38
CA THR A 40 -10.67 -20.00 3.18
C THR A 40 -11.44 -20.78 2.12
N VAL A 41 -12.76 -20.76 2.23
CA VAL A 41 -13.68 -21.33 1.23
C VAL A 41 -13.51 -20.74 -0.18
N TRP A 42 -12.87 -19.57 -0.30
CA TRP A 42 -12.58 -18.93 -1.58
C TRP A 42 -11.50 -19.67 -2.38
N LYS A 43 -10.66 -20.47 -1.71
CA LYS A 43 -9.65 -21.34 -2.34
C LYS A 43 -10.08 -22.81 -2.36
N ASP A 44 -10.69 -23.30 -1.29
CA ASP A 44 -11.03 -24.73 -1.13
C ASP A 44 -12.28 -25.22 -1.91
N GLY A 45 -13.00 -24.31 -2.58
CA GLY A 45 -14.29 -24.62 -3.22
C GLY A 45 -14.25 -25.26 -4.61
N GLY A 46 -13.07 -25.50 -5.20
CA GLY A 46 -12.92 -26.09 -6.55
C GLY A 46 -13.56 -25.27 -7.69
N CYS A 47 -14.03 -24.06 -7.40
CA CYS A 47 -14.75 -23.19 -8.32
C CYS A 47 -13.78 -22.12 -8.84
N HIS A 48 -13.47 -22.18 -10.14
CA HIS A 48 -12.72 -21.14 -10.84
C HIS A 48 -13.60 -19.88 -10.98
N SER A 49 -13.64 -19.09 -9.92
CA SER A 49 -14.39 -17.83 -9.88
C SER A 49 -13.57 -16.66 -10.46
N TRP A 50 -14.24 -15.56 -10.78
CA TRP A 50 -13.59 -14.32 -11.27
C TRP A 50 -12.53 -13.77 -10.31
N TYR A 51 -12.59 -14.11 -9.02
CA TYR A 51 -11.63 -13.64 -8.01
C TYR A 51 -10.29 -14.39 -8.04
N GLN A 52 -10.24 -15.54 -8.71
CA GLN A 52 -9.03 -16.34 -8.85
C GLN A 52 -8.27 -15.94 -10.12
N SER A 53 -6.99 -15.63 -9.95
CA SER A 53 -6.09 -15.31 -11.06
C SER A 53 -5.64 -16.59 -11.80
N LYS A 54 -4.99 -16.43 -12.95
CA LYS A 54 -4.39 -17.55 -13.69
C LYS A 54 -3.33 -18.32 -12.89
N SER A 55 -2.71 -17.70 -11.88
CA SER A 55 -1.75 -18.37 -10.99
C SER A 55 -2.40 -19.12 -9.83
N GLY A 56 -3.74 -19.11 -9.73
CA GLY A 56 -4.48 -19.83 -8.70
C GLY A 56 -4.68 -19.05 -7.39
N HIS A 57 -4.10 -17.85 -7.27
CA HIS A 57 -4.31 -16.97 -6.12
C HIS A 57 -5.64 -16.21 -6.23
N VAL A 58 -6.34 -16.06 -5.11
CA VAL A 58 -7.47 -15.13 -5.01
C VAL A 58 -6.92 -13.74 -4.71
N VAL A 59 -7.05 -12.80 -5.66
CA VAL A 59 -6.34 -11.50 -5.61
C VAL A 59 -7.24 -10.31 -5.28
N ALA A 60 -8.56 -10.51 -5.29
CA ALA A 60 -9.54 -9.43 -5.15
C ALA A 60 -10.15 -9.31 -3.75
N MET A 61 -9.68 -10.11 -2.78
CA MET A 61 -10.33 -10.25 -1.47
C MET A 61 -9.33 -10.28 -0.32
N PHE A 62 -9.80 -9.84 0.85
CA PHE A 62 -9.08 -9.98 2.11
C PHE A 62 -9.51 -11.28 2.82
N PRO A 63 -8.58 -12.10 3.35
CA PRO A 63 -8.85 -13.42 3.91
C PRO A 63 -9.32 -13.34 5.37
N GLY A 64 -10.41 -12.62 5.62
CA GLY A 64 -10.95 -12.48 6.97
C GLY A 64 -12.18 -11.59 7.07
N PHE A 65 -12.61 -11.31 8.29
CA PHE A 65 -13.78 -10.48 8.55
C PHE A 65 -13.48 -8.99 8.37
N SER A 66 -14.51 -8.20 8.08
CA SER A 66 -14.38 -6.74 7.93
C SER A 66 -13.82 -6.05 9.19
N PHE A 67 -14.03 -6.60 10.38
CA PHE A 67 -13.46 -6.06 11.63
C PHE A 67 -11.96 -6.34 11.79
N THR A 68 -11.44 -7.47 11.29
CA THR A 68 -9.98 -7.73 11.30
C THR A 68 -9.29 -6.84 10.29
N PHE A 69 -9.85 -6.69 9.09
CA PHE A 69 -9.40 -5.70 8.12
C PHE A 69 -9.40 -4.28 8.71
N ARG A 70 -10.48 -3.87 9.38
CA ARG A 70 -10.55 -2.57 10.05
C ARG A 70 -9.46 -2.41 11.11
N ARG A 71 -9.13 -3.46 11.87
CA ARG A 71 -8.05 -3.43 12.86
C ARG A 71 -6.69 -3.20 12.19
N TRP A 72 -6.42 -3.85 11.06
CA TRP A 72 -5.19 -3.66 10.29
C TRP A 72 -5.12 -2.22 9.73
N ALA A 73 -6.19 -1.77 9.07
CA ALA A 73 -6.31 -0.45 8.48
C ALA A 73 -6.48 0.72 9.49
N LYS A 74 -6.37 0.45 10.80
CA LYS A 74 -6.25 1.48 11.84
C LYS A 74 -4.79 1.83 12.16
N ARG A 75 -3.86 0.90 11.92
CA ARG A 75 -2.47 1.03 12.32
C ARG A 75 -1.63 1.47 11.13
N PHE A 76 -1.53 2.78 10.93
CA PHE A 76 -0.55 3.34 9.99
C PHE A 76 0.87 2.94 10.40
N ARG A 77 1.69 2.55 9.41
CA ARG A 77 3.06 2.06 9.57
C ARG A 77 4.02 2.93 8.77
N PRO A 78 4.53 4.05 9.34
CA PRO A 78 5.45 4.94 8.62
C PRO A 78 6.67 4.21 8.06
N GLU A 79 7.18 3.21 8.79
CA GLU A 79 8.35 2.42 8.40
C GLU A 79 8.15 1.58 7.12
N ALA A 80 6.90 1.35 6.73
CA ALA A 80 6.55 0.61 5.52
C ALA A 80 6.51 1.49 4.26
N HIS A 81 6.89 2.78 4.36
CA HIS A 81 6.78 3.72 3.26
C HIS A 81 8.04 4.56 3.06
N HIS A 82 8.26 4.96 1.81
CA HIS A 82 9.14 6.05 1.43
C HIS A 82 8.35 7.35 1.40
N ILE A 83 8.89 8.42 2.00
CA ILE A 83 8.32 9.76 1.94
C ILE A 83 9.24 10.62 1.08
N HIS A 84 8.76 11.06 -0.08
CA HIS A 84 9.53 11.78 -1.07
C HIS A 84 9.33 13.28 -0.90
N ARG A 85 10.40 13.98 -0.53
CA ARG A 85 10.40 15.45 -0.54
C ARG A 85 10.59 15.97 -1.95
N SER A 86 9.98 17.11 -2.26
CA SER A 86 10.33 17.83 -3.48
C SER A 86 11.76 18.36 -3.36
N SER A 87 12.60 18.04 -4.34
CA SER A 87 13.80 18.83 -4.63
C SER A 87 13.35 20.15 -5.25
N THR A 88 13.06 21.15 -4.43
CA THR A 88 12.96 22.52 -4.93
C THR A 88 14.39 23.01 -5.13
N GLU A 89 15.02 22.60 -6.23
CA GLU A 89 16.31 23.13 -6.64
C GLU A 89 16.07 24.41 -7.42
N THR A 90 16.58 25.49 -6.84
CA THR A 90 16.61 26.85 -7.34
C THR A 90 17.28 26.89 -8.72
N ALA A 91 16.48 26.89 -9.80
CA ALA A 91 16.95 27.35 -11.10
C ALA A 91 16.96 28.90 -11.09
N THR A 92 17.96 29.49 -10.44
CA THR A 92 18.33 30.90 -10.71
C THR A 92 18.88 30.93 -12.12
N LYS A 93 18.04 31.35 -13.07
CA LYS A 93 18.49 31.72 -14.42
C LYS A 93 19.11 33.12 -14.33
N ASP A 94 20.32 33.18 -13.78
CA ASP A 94 21.25 34.27 -14.08
C ASP A 94 21.75 34.04 -15.51
N GLU A 95 21.20 34.78 -16.46
CA GLU A 95 21.95 35.31 -17.61
C GLU A 95 21.12 36.38 -18.32
N VAL A 96 21.28 37.62 -17.82
CA VAL A 96 21.15 38.86 -18.60
C VAL A 96 22.56 39.21 -19.09
N SER A 97 22.83 39.01 -20.38
CA SER A 97 23.88 39.65 -21.23
C SER A 97 24.01 38.79 -22.49
N ALA A 98 23.98 39.26 -23.73
CA ALA A 98 24.18 40.58 -24.32
C ALA A 98 23.39 40.70 -25.63
#